data_AF-A0A2M7T8E3-F1
#
_entry.id   AF-A0A2M7T8E3-F1
#
_cell.length_a   1.000
_cell.length_b   1.000
_cell.length_c   1.000
_cell.angle_alpha   90.00
_cell.angle_beta   90.00
_cell.angle_gamma   90.00
#
_symmetry.space_group_name_H-M   'P 1'
#
loop_
_entity.id
_entity.type
_entity.pdbx_description
1 polymer ?
#
loop_
_entity_poly.entity_id
_entity_poly.type
_entity_poly.pdbx_seq_one_letter_code
_entity_poly.pdbx_strand_id
1 'polypeptide(L)' 'MQRLVKIYENMDSDQAAKIIAKLSDSEATSILGGMKEANAAEVLAAMDVGRAAALSRKLGLQTAQ' A
#
# COMPACT_ATOMS: atom_id res chain seq x y z
N MET A 1 7.23 -12.09 1.93
CA MET A 1 6.44 -10.92 1.50
C MET A 1 5.37 -11.23 0.45
N GLN A 2 5.69 -11.97 -0.62
CA GLN A 2 4.75 -12.24 -1.74
C GLN A 2 3.37 -12.79 -1.33
N ARG A 3 3.28 -13.60 -0.27
CA ARG A 3 1.99 -14.12 0.22
C ARG A 3 1.08 -13.00 0.72
N LEU A 4 1.61 -12.03 1.47
CA LEU A 4 0.80 -10.92 2.00
C LEU A 4 0.34 -9.99 0.88
N VAL A 5 1.22 -9.69 -0.07
CA VAL A 5 0.87 -8.92 -1.28
C VAL A 5 -0.34 -9.54 -1.98
N LYS A 6 -0.27 -10.84 -2.31
CA LYS A 6 -1.39 -11.54 -2.96
C LYS A 6 -2.67 -11.55 -2.13
N ILE A 7 -2.58 -11.67 -0.81
CA ILE A 7 -3.76 -11.63 0.06
C ILE A 7 -4.44 -10.25 -0.04
N TYR A 8 -3.66 -9.18 0.09
CA TYR A 8 -4.21 -7.83 0.05
C TYR A 8 -4.63 -7.37 -1.35
N GLU A 9 -4.00 -7.88 -2.42
CA GLU A 9 -4.44 -7.63 -3.80
C GLU A 9 -5.79 -8.27 -4.14
N ASN A 10 -6.12 -9.40 -3.51
CA ASN A 10 -7.41 -10.06 -3.69
C ASN A 10 -8.44 -9.62 -2.64
N MET A 11 -8.05 -8.73 -1.72
CA MET A 11 -8.94 -8.14 -0.74
C MET A 11 -9.60 -6.91 -1.34
N ASP A 12 -10.83 -6.64 -0.92
CA ASP A 12 -11.50 -5.37 -1.16
C ASP A 12 -10.59 -4.19 -0.76
N SER A 13 -10.48 -3.18 -1.64
CA SER A 13 -9.50 -2.09 -1.50
C SER A 13 -9.76 -1.23 -0.27
N ASP A 14 -11.02 -0.98 0.10
CA ASP A 14 -11.40 -0.29 1.34
C ASP A 14 -10.97 -1.06 2.59
N GLN A 15 -11.13 -2.39 2.60
CA GLN A 15 -10.66 -3.22 3.73
C GLN A 15 -9.13 -3.28 3.79
N ALA A 16 -8.48 -3.47 2.65
CA ALA A 16 -7.03 -3.47 2.56
C ALA A 16 -6.44 -2.14 3.05
N ALA A 17 -7.02 -1.00 2.65
CA ALA A 17 -6.60 0.32 3.09
C ALA A 17 -6.67 0.48 4.62
N LYS A 18 -7.78 0.05 5.24
CA LYS A 18 -7.96 0.12 6.71
C LYS A 18 -6.93 -0.72 7.48
N ILE A 19 -6.55 -1.88 6.96
CA ILE A 19 -5.57 -2.75 7.59
C ILE A 19 -4.15 -2.21 7.36
N ILE A 20 -3.80 -1.90 6.11
CA ILE A 20 -2.47 -1.39 5.74
C ILE A 20 -2.18 -0.05 6.42
N ALA A 21 -3.18 0.81 6.61
CA ALA A 21 -3.03 2.08 7.32
C ALA A 21 -2.54 1.91 8.77
N LYS A 22 -2.79 0.75 9.40
CA LYS A 22 -2.37 0.44 10.77
C LYS A 22 -1.00 -0.22 10.87
N LEU A 23 -0.41 -0.61 9.75
CA LEU A 23 0.92 -1.21 9.72
C LEU A 23 2.02 -0.15 9.85
N SER A 24 3.22 -0.58 10.19
CA SER A 24 4.39 0.29 10.11
C SER A 24 4.63 0.72 8.66
N ASP A 25 5.29 1.86 8.48
CA ASP A 25 5.56 2.39 7.14
C ASP A 25 6.36 1.41 6.29
N SER A 26 7.31 0.68 6.89
CA SER A 26 8.12 -0.33 6.20
C SER A 26 7.29 -1.50 5.69
N GLU A 27 6.37 -2.02 6.52
CA GLU A 27 5.47 -3.11 6.12
C GLU A 27 4.50 -2.64 5.05
N ALA A 28 3.90 -1.45 5.23
CA ALA A 28 2.95 -0.88 4.30
C ALA A 28 3.58 -0.62 2.92
N THR A 29 4.77 0.01 2.86
CA THR A 29 5.42 0.26 1.56
C THR A 29 5.93 -1.01 0.92
N SER A 30 6.39 -2.00 1.70
CA SER A 30 6.79 -3.30 1.17
C SER A 30 5.62 -4.10 0.58
N ILE A 31 4.42 -3.95 1.15
CA ILE A 31 3.20 -4.55 0.61
C ILE A 31 2.74 -3.79 -0.64
N LEU A 32 2.54 -2.47 -0.52
CA LEU A 32 2.06 -1.62 -1.62
C LEU A 32 3.00 -1.63 -2.83
N GLY A 33 4.32 -1.56 -2.61
CA GLY A 33 5.31 -1.63 -3.67
C GLY A 33 5.45 -3.02 -4.31
N GLY A 34 4.89 -4.05 -3.68
CA GLY A 34 4.80 -5.40 -4.27
C GLY A 34 3.51 -5.63 -5.07
N MET A 35 2.50 -4.78 -4.92
CA MET A 35 1.22 -4.90 -5.65
C MET A 35 1.36 -4.44 -7.10
N LYS A 36 0.44 -4.89 -7.95
CA LYS A 36 0.17 -4.23 -9.23
C LYS A 36 -0.20 -2.77 -9.00
N GLU A 37 0.27 -1.89 -9.87
CA GLU A 37 0.08 -0.44 -9.74
C GLU A 37 -1.40 -0.04 -9.60
N ALA A 38 -2.29 -0.67 -10.36
CA ALA A 38 -3.74 -0.42 -10.27
C ALA A 38 -4.29 -0.73 -8.86
N ASN A 39 -3.93 -1.89 -8.29
CA ASN A 39 -4.38 -2.28 -6.96
C ASN A 39 -3.78 -1.37 -5.88
N ALA A 40 -2.50 -1.00 -6.00
CA ALA A 40 -1.87 -0.06 -5.08
C ALA A 40 -2.55 1.32 -5.13
N ALA A 41 -2.93 1.78 -6.33
CA ALA A 41 -3.64 3.05 -6.52
C ALA A 41 -5.03 3.02 -5.86
N GLU A 42 -5.79 1.94 -6.04
CA GLU A 42 -7.11 1.77 -5.39
C GLU A 42 -7.00 1.76 -3.87
N VAL A 43 -6.03 1.03 -3.32
CA VAL A 43 -5.79 0.98 -1.86
C VAL A 43 -5.36 2.34 -1.32
N LEU A 44 -4.50 3.07 -2.03
CA LEU A 44 -4.10 4.43 -1.64
C LEU A 44 -5.29 5.40 -1.70
N ALA A 45 -6.15 5.28 -2.71
CA ALA A 45 -7.34 6.12 -2.87
C ALA A 45 -8.38 5.89 -1.77
N ALA A 46 -8.50 4.66 -1.25
CA ALA A 46 -9.40 4.30 -0.15
C ALA A 46 -8.82 4.61 1.25
N MET A 47 -7.60 5.16 1.33
CA MET A 47 -6.92 5.47 2.58
C MET A 47 -7.12 6.93 2.99
N ASP A 48 -6.94 7.24 4.28
CA ASP A 48 -6.83 8.63 4.72
C ASP A 48 -5.77 9.40 3.91
N VAL A 49 -6.11 10.62 3.48
CA VAL A 49 -5.27 11.43 2.57
C VAL A 49 -3.88 11.68 3.15
N GLY A 50 -3.78 11.91 4.46
CA GLY A 50 -2.50 12.13 5.14
C GLY A 50 -1.63 10.87 5.14
N ARG A 51 -2.25 9.71 5.41
CA ARG A 51 -1.58 8.41 5.37
C ARG A 51 -1.15 8.04 3.95
N ALA A 52 -2.02 8.19 2.96
CA ALA A 52 -1.73 7.94 1.56
C ALA A 52 -0.53 8.78 1.10
N ALA A 53 -0.56 10.10 1.35
CA ALA A 53 0.53 10.99 0.97
C ALA A 53 1.88 10.62 1.63
N ALA A 54 1.86 10.19 2.90
CA ALA A 54 3.06 9.73 3.59
C ALA A 54 3.66 8.47 2.96
N LEU A 55 2.82 7.48 2.62
CA LEU A 55 3.26 6.24 1.98
C LEU A 55 3.69 6.46 0.53
N SER A 56 2.98 7.28 -0.25
CA SER A 56 3.33 7.61 -1.64
C SER A 56 4.71 8.27 -1.75
N ARG A 57 5.06 9.19 -0.82
CA ARG A 57 6.42 9.77 -0.78
C ARG A 57 7.48 8.69 -0.56
N LYS A 58 7.23 7.73 0.32
CA LYS A 58 8.18 6.64 0.60
C LYS A 58 8.32 5.68 -0.58
N LEU A 59 7.21 5.34 -1.24
CA LEU A 59 7.21 4.51 -2.44
C LEU A 59 8.01 5.16 -3.59
N GLY A 60 7.75 6.43 -3.89
CA GLY A 60 8.46 7.15 -4.95
C GLY A 60 9.95 7.37 -4.67
N LEU A 61 10.37 7.38 -3.40
CA LEU A 61 11.77 7.45 -3.01
C LEU A 61 12.47 6.07 -3.03
N GLN A 62 11.73 4.97 -2.95
CA GLN A 62 12.29 3.61 -3.02
C GLN A 62 12.55 3.14 -4.46
N THR A 63 11.85 3.68 -5.46
CA THR A 63 12.04 3.35 -6.89
C THR A 63 13.14 4.17 -7.58
N ALA A 64 13.79 5.09 -6.86
CA ALA A 64 14.86 5.95 -7.39
C ALA A 64 16.28 5.37 -7.20
N GLN A 65 16.41 4.07 -6.92
CA GLN A 65 17.69 3.35 -6.78
C GLN A 65 17.78 2.17 -7.75
#